data_AF-A0A174GM63-F1
#
_entry.id   AF-A0A174GM63-F1
#
_cell.length_a   1.000
_cell.length_b   1.000
_cell.length_c   1.000
_cell.angle_alpha   90.00
_cell.angle_beta   90.00
_cell.angle_gamma   90.00
#
_symmetry.space_group_name_H-M   'P 1'
#
loop_
_entity.id
_entity.type
_entity.pdbx_description
1 polymer ?
#
loop_
_entity_poly.entity_id
_entity_poly.type
_entity_poly.pdbx_seq_one_letter_code
_entity_poly.pdbx_strand_id
1 'polypeptide(L)'
;MNKIKMNIWGRDFDLPVMIKQFKGKEITDIQKDAVEKFTSCEKVVNEAKNDVEKYVIKNGLKDMGMDSVDNIFKYVIPKTISVPKAKKRVVAIMCNFKFDMEHGMAIVFEDEKIKKIGPQDIVL
;
A
#
# COMPACT_ATOMS: atom_id res chain seq x y z
N MET A 1 -5.59 10.68 -14.24
CA MET A 1 -6.42 9.76 -13.44
C MET A 1 -6.12 10.05 -11.99
N ASN A 2 -7.10 10.50 -11.20
CA ASN A 2 -6.85 11.01 -9.84
C ASN A 2 -7.15 9.98 -8.75
N LYS A 3 -7.80 8.87 -9.12
CA LYS A 3 -8.15 7.76 -8.23
C LYS A 3 -8.08 6.42 -8.97
N ILE A 4 -7.87 5.34 -8.22
CA ILE A 4 -7.92 3.96 -8.70
C ILE A 4 -9.01 3.24 -7.92
N LYS A 5 -9.94 2.63 -8.66
CA LYS A 5 -10.92 1.70 -8.10
C LYS A 5 -10.31 0.30 -8.09
N MET A 6 -10.36 -0.38 -6.95
CA MET A 6 -9.91 -1.77 -6.86
C MET A 6 -10.55 -2.52 -5.71
N ASN A 7 -10.70 -3.83 -5.90
CA ASN A 7 -11.04 -4.73 -4.81
C ASN A 7 -9.81 -5.07 -3.96
N ILE A 8 -9.85 -4.74 -2.68
CA ILE A 8 -8.81 -5.05 -1.70
C ILE A 8 -9.44 -5.95 -0.64
N TRP A 9 -8.99 -7.20 -0.58
CA TRP A 9 -9.37 -8.22 0.41
C TRP A 9 -10.89 -8.41 0.55
N GLY A 10 -11.60 -8.38 -0.58
CA GLY A 10 -13.05 -8.58 -0.64
C GLY A 10 -13.88 -7.30 -0.41
N ARG A 11 -13.27 -6.11 -0.42
CA ARG A 11 -13.98 -4.83 -0.37
C ARG A 11 -13.53 -3.91 -1.49
N ASP A 12 -14.47 -3.18 -2.08
CA ASP A 12 -14.17 -2.20 -3.11
C ASP A 12 -13.72 -0.87 -2.50
N PHE A 13 -12.63 -0.33 -3.03
CA PHE A 13 -12.11 0.98 -2.66
C PHE A 13 -11.99 1.89 -3.88
N ASP A 14 -12.14 3.20 -3.66
CA ASP A 14 -11.85 4.26 -4.63
C ASP A 14 -10.73 5.15 -4.03
N LEU A 15 -9.48 4.73 -4.25
CA LEU A 15 -8.32 5.33 -3.57
C LEU A 15 -7.72 6.47 -4.38
N PRO A 16 -7.49 7.66 -3.80
CA PRO A 16 -6.78 8.74 -4.47
C PRO A 16 -5.32 8.38 -4.74
N VAL A 17 -4.82 8.81 -5.90
CA VAL A 17 -3.44 8.60 -6.32
C VAL A 17 -2.63 9.88 -6.07
N MET A 18 -1.56 9.75 -5.31
CA MET A 18 -0.60 10.81 -5.00
C MET A 18 0.73 10.51 -5.69
N ILE A 19 1.00 11.18 -6.79
CA ILE A 19 2.29 11.09 -7.48
C ILE A 19 3.24 12.09 -6.84
N LYS A 20 4.35 11.62 -6.26
CA LYS A 20 5.33 12.51 -5.64
C LYS A 20 6.04 13.36 -6.70
N GLN A 21 5.90 14.67 -6.56
CA GLN A 21 6.64 15.68 -7.31
C GLN A 21 7.58 16.41 -6.36
N PHE A 22 8.83 16.58 -6.77
CA PHE A 22 9.75 17.52 -6.11
C PHE A 22 9.68 18.85 -6.84
N LYS A 23 9.74 19.98 -6.10
CA LYS A 23 9.63 21.34 -6.64
C LYS A 23 10.44 21.49 -7.95
N GLY A 24 9.75 21.84 -9.03
CA GLY A 24 10.34 22.09 -10.35
C GLY A 24 10.64 20.85 -11.20
N LYS A 25 10.29 19.64 -10.77
CA LYS A 25 10.46 18.42 -11.57
C LYS A 25 9.11 17.86 -12.01
N GLU A 26 8.99 17.61 -13.32
CA GLU A 26 7.83 16.94 -13.90
C GLU A 26 7.72 15.47 -13.45
N ILE A 27 6.49 14.95 -13.54
CA ILE A 27 6.17 13.54 -13.36
C ILE A 27 6.89 12.74 -14.44
N THR A 28 7.63 11.70 -14.05
CA THR A 28 8.35 10.86 -15.02
C THR A 28 7.40 9.89 -15.72
N ASP A 29 7.79 9.42 -16.91
CA ASP A 29 7.00 8.41 -17.63
C ASP A 29 6.93 7.08 -16.86
N ILE A 30 7.98 6.73 -16.10
CA ILE A 30 7.96 5.58 -15.19
C ILE A 30 6.85 5.72 -14.12
N GLN A 31 6.63 6.93 -13.57
CA GLN A 31 5.56 7.15 -12.61
C GLN A 31 4.17 7.03 -13.26
N LYS A 32 4.01 7.50 -14.50
CA LYS A 32 2.76 7.34 -15.25
C LYS A 32 2.49 5.86 -15.55
N ASP A 33 3.50 5.14 -16.04
CA ASP A 33 3.44 3.70 -16.32
C ASP A 33 3.14 2.91 -15.04
N ALA A 34 3.73 3.29 -13.90
CA ALA A 34 3.42 2.67 -12.60
C ALA A 34 1.93 2.80 -12.22
N VAL A 35 1.34 3.99 -12.40
CA VAL A 35 -0.10 4.20 -12.15
C VAL A 35 -0.94 3.35 -13.09
N GLU A 36 -0.62 3.39 -14.38
CA GLU A 36 -1.39 2.68 -15.41
C GLU A 36 -1.38 1.16 -15.18
N LYS A 37 -0.20 0.56 -14.99
CA LYS A 37 -0.08 -0.88 -14.74
C LYS A 37 -0.76 -1.31 -13.45
N PHE A 38 -0.65 -0.50 -12.40
CA PHE A 38 -1.22 -0.83 -11.09
C PHE A 38 -2.75 -0.90 -11.09
N THR A 39 -3.44 -0.24 -12.02
CA THR A 39 -4.91 -0.33 -12.15
C THR A 39 -5.40 -1.75 -12.38
N SER A 40 -4.57 -2.63 -12.95
CA SER A 40 -4.91 -4.02 -13.27
C SER A 40 -4.26 -5.03 -12.30
N CYS A 41 -3.71 -4.56 -11.18
CA CYS A 41 -2.96 -5.39 -10.22
C CYS A 41 -3.78 -5.92 -9.04
N GLU A 42 -5.13 -5.94 -9.14
CA GLU A 42 -6.00 -6.40 -8.06
C GLU A 42 -5.60 -7.77 -7.51
N LYS A 43 -5.24 -8.71 -8.40
CA LYS A 43 -4.78 -10.04 -8.01
C LYS A 43 -3.57 -9.98 -7.07
N VAL A 44 -2.56 -9.18 -7.41
CA VAL A 44 -1.32 -9.04 -6.62
C VAL A 44 -1.60 -8.39 -5.27
N VAL A 45 -2.48 -7.38 -5.24
CA VAL A 45 -2.89 -6.71 -4.00
C VAL A 45 -3.63 -7.68 -3.06
N ASN A 46 -4.45 -8.57 -3.62
CA ASN A 46 -5.15 -9.59 -2.85
C ASN A 46 -4.22 -10.72 -2.38
N GLU A 47 -3.24 -11.13 -3.19
CA GLU A 47 -2.21 -12.11 -2.80
C GLU A 47 -1.35 -11.59 -1.63
N ALA A 48 -1.13 -10.28 -1.54
CA ALA A 48 -0.39 -9.66 -0.44
C ALA A 48 -1.09 -9.75 0.94
N LYS A 49 -2.36 -10.20 1.00
CA LYS A 49 -3.15 -10.26 2.25
C LYS A 49 -2.42 -11.03 3.36
N ASN A 50 -1.86 -12.20 3.04
CA ASN A 50 -1.18 -13.04 4.03
C ASN A 50 0.06 -12.34 4.62
N ASP A 51 0.78 -11.56 3.81
CA ASP A 51 1.95 -10.82 4.30
C ASP A 51 1.55 -9.62 5.15
N VAL A 52 0.41 -8.99 4.85
CA VAL A 52 -0.17 -7.96 5.71
C VAL A 52 -0.61 -8.53 7.04
N GLU A 53 -1.29 -9.68 7.06
CA GLU A 53 -1.71 -10.33 8.31
C GLU A 53 -0.51 -10.68 9.18
N LYS A 54 0.57 -11.24 8.60
CA LYS A 54 1.84 -11.48 9.33
C LYS A 54 2.42 -10.20 9.91
N TYR A 55 2.36 -9.09 9.17
CA TYR A 55 2.83 -7.80 9.66
C TYR A 55 1.98 -7.28 10.83
N VAL A 56 0.64 -7.36 10.72
CA VAL A 56 -0.29 -6.98 11.79
C VAL A 56 -0.05 -7.82 13.05
N ILE A 57 0.18 -9.12 12.90
CA ILE A 57 0.47 -10.01 14.02
C ILE A 57 1.77 -9.59 14.70
N LYS A 58 2.84 -9.46 13.93
CA LYS A 58 4.17 -9.14 14.45
C LYS A 58 4.25 -7.78 15.15
N ASN A 59 3.50 -6.79 14.68
CA ASN A 59 3.62 -5.39 15.14
C ASN A 59 2.39 -4.92 15.96
N GLY A 60 1.70 -5.85 16.63
CA GLY A 60 0.62 -5.48 17.54
C GLY A 60 -0.05 -6.68 18.21
N LEU A 61 -0.65 -7.59 17.43
CA LEU A 61 -1.46 -8.68 18.01
C LEU A 61 -0.63 -9.67 18.83
N LYS A 62 0.62 -9.92 18.45
CA LYS A 62 1.50 -10.84 19.19
C LYS A 62 1.74 -10.38 20.62
N ASP A 63 1.89 -9.07 20.84
CA ASP A 63 2.05 -8.48 22.18
C ASP A 63 0.76 -8.58 23.00
N MET A 64 -0.38 -8.77 22.33
CA MET A 64 -1.69 -9.02 22.94
C MET A 64 -2.00 -10.53 23.09
N GLY A 65 -1.04 -11.41 22.81
CA GLY A 65 -1.22 -12.86 22.90
C GLY A 65 -2.07 -13.48 21.78
N MET A 66 -2.26 -12.76 20.66
CA MET A 66 -3.02 -13.22 19.50
C MET A 66 -2.08 -13.59 18.34
N ASP A 67 -2.34 -14.72 17.68
CA ASP A 67 -1.52 -15.30 16.61
C ASP A 67 -2.22 -15.33 15.24
N SER A 68 -3.44 -14.80 15.17
CA SER A 68 -4.28 -14.81 13.98
C SER A 68 -5.02 -13.49 13.81
N VAL A 69 -5.34 -13.15 12.56
CA VAL A 69 -6.13 -11.97 12.21
C VAL A 69 -7.56 -12.42 11.88
N ASP A 70 -8.53 -11.93 12.64
CA ASP A 70 -9.95 -12.22 12.41
C ASP A 70 -10.52 -11.41 11.24
N ASN A 71 -10.35 -10.09 11.31
CA ASN A 71 -10.81 -9.13 10.31
C ASN A 71 -9.71 -8.09 10.11
N ILE A 72 -9.01 -8.20 8.98
CA ILE A 72 -7.91 -7.31 8.59
C ILE A 72 -8.27 -5.82 8.67
N PHE A 73 -9.52 -5.45 8.36
CA PHE A 73 -9.99 -4.06 8.38
C PHE A 73 -10.18 -3.47 9.78
N LYS A 74 -10.13 -4.29 10.84
CA LYS A 74 -10.04 -3.75 12.22
C LYS A 74 -8.68 -3.12 12.50
N TYR A 75 -7.66 -3.47 11.71
CA TYR A 75 -6.27 -3.08 11.96
C TYR A 75 -5.69 -2.25 10.83
N VAL A 76 -6.09 -2.51 9.59
CA VAL A 76 -5.51 -1.90 8.39
C VAL A 76 -6.61 -1.35 7.51
N ILE A 77 -6.59 -0.04 7.25
CA ILE A 77 -7.52 0.63 6.34
C ILE A 77 -6.74 1.29 5.20
N PRO A 78 -6.83 0.80 3.95
CA PRO A 78 -6.29 1.48 2.77
C PRO A 78 -6.85 2.90 2.65
N LYS A 79 -5.96 3.86 2.41
CA LYS A 79 -6.30 5.30 2.40
C LYS A 79 -5.94 5.98 1.08
N THR A 80 -4.70 5.79 0.62
CA THR A 80 -4.19 6.44 -0.59
C THR A 80 -3.23 5.53 -1.33
N ILE A 81 -3.05 5.77 -2.62
CA ILE A 81 -1.98 5.17 -3.42
C ILE A 81 -0.89 6.23 -3.60
N SER A 82 0.34 5.90 -3.25
CA SER A 82 1.51 6.77 -3.37
C SER A 82 2.44 6.25 -4.46
N VAL A 83 2.88 7.13 -5.35
CA VAL A 83 3.79 6.80 -6.46
C VAL A 83 5.06 7.65 -6.33
N PRO A 84 6.12 7.12 -5.68
CA PRO A 84 7.37 7.84 -5.51
C PRO A 84 8.12 7.96 -6.85
N LYS A 85 9.13 8.83 -6.88
CA LYS A 85 10.05 8.89 -8.02
C LYS A 85 11.06 7.75 -7.91
N ALA A 86 11.07 6.83 -8.86
CA ALA A 86 11.96 5.68 -8.88
C ALA A 86 12.45 5.38 -10.31
N LYS A 87 13.51 4.55 -10.41
CA LYS A 87 14.00 4.02 -11.70
C LYS A 87 13.14 2.87 -12.24
N LYS A 88 12.25 2.33 -11.41
CA LYS A 88 11.33 1.23 -11.69
C LYS A 88 9.91 1.65 -11.35
N ARG A 89 8.92 0.86 -11.78
CA ARG A 89 7.53 1.11 -11.41
C ARG A 89 7.34 0.77 -9.93
N VAL A 90 7.19 1.78 -9.10
CA VAL A 90 6.96 1.62 -7.66
C VAL A 90 5.62 2.25 -7.32
N VAL A 91 4.79 1.48 -6.62
CA VAL A 91 3.51 1.93 -6.10
C VAL A 91 3.38 1.45 -4.66
N ALA A 92 2.88 2.31 -3.78
CA ALA A 92 2.56 1.93 -2.41
C ALA A 92 1.10 2.19 -2.09
N ILE A 93 0.44 1.21 -1.47
CA ILE A 93 -0.85 1.43 -0.82
C ILE A 93 -0.56 1.90 0.60
N MET A 94 -0.91 3.14 0.89
CA MET A 94 -0.77 3.76 2.21
C MET A 94 -2.03 3.45 3.01
N CYS A 95 -1.85 2.92 4.21
CA CYS A 95 -2.92 2.46 5.09
C CYS A 95 -2.82 3.15 6.45
N ASN A 96 -3.97 3.49 7.03
CA ASN A 96 -4.03 3.71 8.47
C ASN A 96 -3.80 2.36 9.16
N PHE A 97 -2.95 2.36 10.19
CA PHE A 97 -2.64 1.17 10.97
C PHE A 97 -3.01 1.38 12.43
N LYS A 98 -3.83 0.48 12.99
CA LYS A 98 -4.39 0.64 14.34
C LYS A 98 -3.33 0.70 15.44
N PHE A 99 -2.24 -0.05 15.29
CA PHE A 99 -1.17 -0.11 16.29
C PHE A 99 -0.11 0.98 16.12
N ASP A 100 -0.13 1.69 14.99
CA ASP A 100 0.76 2.82 14.72
C ASP A 100 0.01 3.84 13.86
N MET A 101 -0.83 4.65 14.51
CA MET A 101 -1.62 5.67 13.81
C MET A 101 -0.78 6.86 13.36
N GLU A 102 0.40 7.07 13.95
CA GLU A 102 1.31 8.17 13.65
C GLU A 102 2.06 7.92 12.34
N HIS A 103 2.67 6.75 12.20
CA HIS A 103 3.43 6.37 11.00
C HIS A 103 2.62 5.55 9.99
N GLY A 104 1.47 5.01 10.39
CA GLY A 104 0.64 4.15 9.55
C GLY A 104 1.38 2.91 9.04
N MET A 105 0.87 2.32 7.95
CA MET A 105 1.53 1.23 7.26
C MET A 105 1.49 1.47 5.75
N ALA A 106 2.52 1.03 5.03
CA ALA A 106 2.58 1.00 3.58
C ALA A 106 2.83 -0.42 3.07
N ILE A 107 2.12 -0.78 2.01
CA ILE A 107 2.35 -2.00 1.23
C ILE A 107 2.99 -1.57 -0.09
N VAL A 108 4.27 -1.89 -0.27
CA VAL A 108 5.07 -1.42 -1.41
C VAL A 108 5.16 -2.51 -2.46
N PHE A 109 4.85 -2.13 -3.69
CA PHE A 109 4.96 -2.94 -4.88
C PHE A 109 6.04 -2.36 -5.79
N GLU A 110 6.87 -3.21 -6.38
CA GLU A 110 7.83 -2.86 -7.42
C GLU A 110 7.62 -3.80 -8.61
N ASP A 111 7.52 -3.24 -9.81
CA ASP A 111 7.26 -3.98 -11.05
C ASP A 111 6.09 -4.97 -10.86
N GLU A 112 4.98 -4.46 -10.30
CA GLU A 112 3.73 -5.20 -10.07
C GLU A 112 3.87 -6.41 -9.12
N LYS A 113 4.89 -6.44 -8.26
CA LYS A 113 5.11 -7.50 -7.25
C LYS A 113 5.28 -6.92 -5.87
N ILE A 114 4.84 -7.64 -4.84
CA ILE A 114 5.10 -7.23 -3.45
C ILE A 114 6.60 -7.14 -3.20
N LYS A 115 7.04 -5.99 -2.69
CA LYS A 115 8.43 -5.72 -2.35
C LYS A 115 8.65 -5.69 -0.85
N LYS A 116 7.81 -4.95 -0.12
CA LYS A 116 7.96 -4.75 1.34
C LYS A 116 6.67 -4.24 1.98
N ILE A 117 6.46 -4.59 3.24
CA ILE A 117 5.45 -3.97 4.13
C ILE A 117 6.19 -3.33 5.31
N GLY A 118 5.78 -2.13 5.72
CA GLY A 118 6.41 -1.39 6.81
C GLY A 118 5.71 -0.06 7.11
N PRO A 119 6.31 0.83 7.92
CA PRO A 119 5.78 2.16 8.18
C PRO A 119 5.74 2.99 6.90
N GLN A 120 4.88 4.02 6.83
CA GLN A 120 4.69 4.80 5.60
C GLN A 120 5.96 5.53 5.13
N ASP A 121 6.87 5.84 6.05
CA ASP A 121 8.15 6.52 5.78
C ASP A 121 9.12 5.69 4.93
N ILE A 122 8.85 4.40 4.68
CA ILE A 122 9.65 3.62 3.71
C ILE A 122 9.42 4.07 2.26
N VAL A 123 8.32 4.78 2.02
CA VAL A 123 7.93 5.32 0.71
C VAL A 123 8.40 6.78 0.63
N LEU A 124 9.71 7.00 0.69
CA LEU A 124 10.32 8.33 0.50
C LEU A 124 10.64 8.59 -0.97
#